data_AF-G8BX41-F1
#
_entry.id   AF-G8BX41-F1
#
_cell.length_a   1.000
_cell.length_b   1.000
_cell.length_c   1.000
_cell.angle_alpha   90.00
_cell.angle_beta   90.00
_cell.angle_gamma   90.00
#
_symmetry.space_group_name_H-M   'P 1'
#
loop_
_entity.id
_entity.type
_entity.pdbx_description
1 polymer ?
#
loop_
_entity_poly.entity_id
_entity_poly.type
_entity_poly.pdbx_seq_one_letter_code
_entity_poly.pdbx_strand_id
1 'polypeptide(L)'
;MAVTTKSHMKFDDIDEDLSMPSKPMSETTKSTDKYAVSDSDDSDMDEDAPEEGAMDESKESVDQFMKMAEDARRLEEVMLKEKRRNQNKIFSKQQQDRRERKGDTLDSANTEATKQLEQLPEDFFDKLEAAESNIETITEIPKHINFNSIEHDDKYVSEVKEQIKKKKKKTLRKLRAVSTKKGPVTVSLLSAIGNSSTMAPKKEVQVMSTRDRWLKRKSVNRLK
;
A
#
# COMPACT_ATOMS: atom_id res chain seq x y z
N MET A 1 -26.42 -4.27 27.29
CA MET A 1 -25.55 -3.14 26.88
C MET A 1 -24.17 -3.37 27.46
N ALA A 2 -23.13 -3.43 26.64
CA ALA A 2 -21.74 -3.37 27.08
C ALA A 2 -20.92 -2.72 25.96
N VAL A 3 -20.48 -1.49 26.18
CA VAL A 3 -19.65 -0.70 25.27
C VAL A 3 -18.20 -0.96 25.65
N THR A 4 -17.48 -1.75 24.87
CA THR A 4 -16.04 -1.92 25.03
C THR A 4 -15.32 -0.76 24.33
N THR A 5 -14.85 0.21 25.11
CA THR A 5 -13.97 1.27 24.65
C THR A 5 -12.57 0.68 24.38
N LYS A 6 -12.10 0.77 23.14
CA LYS A 6 -10.71 0.42 22.78
C LYS A 6 -9.78 1.49 23.35
N SER A 7 -8.99 1.13 24.35
CA SER A 7 -7.87 1.94 24.84
C SER A 7 -6.74 1.99 23.81
N HIS A 8 -6.21 3.19 23.58
CA HIS A 8 -5.08 3.43 22.68
C HIS A 8 -3.78 3.11 23.42
N MET A 9 -3.08 2.03 23.06
CA MET A 9 -1.73 1.73 23.60
C MET A 9 -0.69 2.63 22.93
N LYS A 10 0.19 3.23 23.75
CA LYS A 10 1.36 4.00 23.29
C LYS A 10 2.55 3.06 23.13
N PHE A 11 3.39 3.33 22.15
CA PHE A 11 4.46 2.45 21.66
C PHE A 11 5.77 2.44 22.50
N ASP A 12 5.78 3.01 23.70
CA ASP A 12 7.01 3.20 24.49
C ASP A 12 7.30 2.12 25.54
N ASP A 13 6.40 1.12 25.72
CA ASP A 13 6.54 0.09 26.77
C ASP A 13 7.05 -1.29 26.25
N ILE A 14 7.72 -1.37 25.10
CA ILE A 14 8.10 -2.65 24.48
C ILE A 14 9.55 -3.11 24.73
N ASP A 15 10.37 -2.34 25.43
CA ASP A 15 11.81 -2.64 25.53
C ASP A 15 12.23 -3.55 26.72
N GLU A 16 11.31 -4.15 27.48
CA GLU A 16 11.71 -4.89 28.71
C GLU A 16 11.21 -6.33 28.87
N ASP A 17 10.63 -6.99 27.84
CA ASP A 17 10.16 -8.38 28.02
C ASP A 17 10.38 -9.32 26.82
N LEU A 18 11.60 -9.32 26.27
CA LEU A 18 12.08 -10.38 25.35
C LEU A 18 13.01 -11.36 26.08
N SER A 19 12.47 -12.11 27.03
CA SER A 19 13.07 -13.35 27.52
C SER A 19 12.86 -14.46 26.48
N MET A 20 13.89 -14.72 25.66
CA MET A 20 13.90 -15.83 24.70
C MET A 20 14.12 -17.18 25.42
N PRO A 21 13.31 -18.23 25.17
CA PRO A 21 13.71 -19.59 25.49
C PRO A 21 14.56 -20.19 24.35
N SER A 22 15.84 -20.38 24.63
CA SER A 22 16.78 -21.13 23.81
C SER A 22 16.51 -22.64 23.89
N LYS A 23 16.40 -23.32 22.74
CA LYS A 23 16.56 -24.77 22.61
C LYS A 23 17.46 -25.08 21.41
N PRO A 24 18.64 -25.69 21.60
CA PRO A 24 19.46 -26.19 20.49
C PRO A 24 18.93 -27.55 20.03
N MET A 25 18.67 -27.73 18.73
CA MET A 25 18.55 -29.06 18.12
C MET A 25 19.85 -29.43 17.44
N SER A 26 20.26 -30.66 17.74
CA SER A 26 21.53 -31.31 17.45
C SER A 26 21.72 -31.69 15.98
N GLU A 27 23.00 -31.81 15.65
CA GLU A 27 23.62 -32.39 14.46
C GLU A 27 22.99 -33.71 13.99
N THR A 28 23.01 -33.94 12.68
CA THR A 28 23.02 -35.30 12.13
C THR A 28 23.95 -35.33 10.93
N THR A 29 25.10 -35.95 11.16
CA THR A 29 26.10 -36.37 10.19
C THR A 29 25.56 -37.49 9.31
N LYS A 30 25.80 -37.43 8.00
CA LYS A 30 25.82 -38.61 7.13
C LYS A 30 27.01 -38.53 6.18
N SER A 31 28.00 -39.34 6.54
CA SER A 31 29.14 -39.78 5.77
C SER A 31 28.73 -40.64 4.57
N THR A 32 29.40 -40.45 3.44
CA THR A 32 29.54 -41.47 2.40
C THR A 32 31.00 -41.54 2.00
N ASP A 33 31.66 -42.59 2.48
CA ASP A 33 32.96 -43.06 2.02
C ASP A 33 32.90 -43.62 0.59
N LYS A 34 34.13 -43.76 0.04
CA LYS A 34 34.61 -44.74 -0.96
C LYS A 34 34.82 -44.18 -2.36
N TYR A 35 36.06 -43.74 -2.62
CA TYR A 35 36.96 -44.42 -3.55
C TYR A 35 38.40 -44.30 -3.03
N ALA A 36 39.04 -45.45 -2.85
CA ALA A 36 40.47 -45.59 -2.64
C ALA A 36 41.08 -46.20 -3.92
N VAL A 37 42.31 -45.81 -4.24
CA VAL A 37 43.44 -46.60 -4.76
C VAL A 37 44.36 -45.69 -5.59
N SER A 38 45.52 -45.35 -5.05
CA SER A 38 46.84 -45.86 -5.47
C SER A 38 47.93 -44.85 -5.14
N ASP A 39 48.88 -45.28 -4.31
CA ASP A 39 50.23 -44.73 -4.21
C ASP A 39 50.89 -44.57 -5.59
N SER A 40 51.69 -43.52 -5.76
CA SER A 40 53.11 -43.63 -6.17
C SER A 40 53.77 -42.24 -6.27
N ASP A 41 54.85 -42.11 -5.52
CA ASP A 41 56.11 -41.39 -5.81
C ASP A 41 56.17 -39.85 -5.90
N ASP A 42 56.74 -39.32 -4.83
CA ASP A 42 57.83 -38.34 -4.76
C ASP A 42 58.40 -37.78 -6.08
N SER A 43 58.40 -36.45 -6.20
CA SER A 43 59.28 -35.70 -7.09
C SER A 43 59.33 -34.24 -6.61
N ASP A 44 60.37 -33.96 -5.82
CA ASP A 44 60.90 -32.63 -5.55
C ASP A 44 61.00 -31.79 -6.82
N MET A 45 60.31 -30.64 -6.83
CA MET A 45 60.67 -29.47 -7.62
C MET A 45 60.52 -28.26 -6.71
N ASP A 46 61.66 -27.81 -6.19
CA ASP A 46 61.87 -26.51 -5.58
C ASP A 46 61.45 -25.37 -6.53
N GLU A 47 61.23 -24.21 -5.90
CA GLU A 47 61.53 -22.86 -6.41
C GLU A 47 60.33 -21.90 -6.62
N ASP A 48 60.25 -20.98 -5.65
CA ASP A 48 59.65 -19.64 -5.64
C ASP A 48 58.17 -19.49 -5.27
N ALA A 49 57.88 -19.75 -3.98
CA ALA A 49 56.67 -19.22 -3.33
C ALA A 49 56.82 -17.69 -3.17
N PRO A 50 55.84 -16.87 -3.57
CA PRO A 50 55.93 -15.42 -3.43
C PRO A 50 56.15 -15.05 -1.96
N GLU A 51 57.24 -14.32 -1.73
CA GLU A 51 57.66 -13.73 -0.48
C GLU A 51 56.47 -13.01 0.23
N GLU A 52 56.41 -13.09 1.56
CA GLU A 52 55.27 -12.77 2.44
C GLU A 52 54.75 -11.30 2.43
N GLY A 53 54.98 -10.51 1.37
CA GLY A 53 54.45 -9.15 1.20
C GLY A 53 53.03 -9.03 0.63
N ALA A 54 52.49 -10.09 0.01
CA ALA A 54 51.20 -10.04 -0.69
C ALA A 54 49.95 -10.01 0.22
N MET A 55 50.09 -10.39 1.50
CA MET A 55 48.96 -10.38 2.44
C MET A 55 48.66 -8.99 3.00
N ASP A 56 49.65 -8.12 3.14
CA ASP A 56 49.45 -6.80 3.71
C ASP A 56 48.82 -5.82 2.71
N GLU A 57 49.18 -5.90 1.42
CA GLU A 57 48.49 -5.17 0.34
C GLU A 57 47.02 -5.62 0.20
N SER A 58 46.74 -6.91 0.40
CA SER A 58 45.37 -7.43 0.38
C SER A 58 44.55 -6.95 1.58
N LYS A 59 45.15 -6.79 2.77
CA LYS A 59 44.46 -6.24 3.94
C LYS A 59 44.20 -4.74 3.76
N GLU A 60 45.18 -4.01 3.24
CA GLU A 60 45.04 -2.57 3.01
C GLU A 60 43.96 -2.28 1.95
N SER A 61 43.86 -3.07 0.88
CA SER A 61 42.79 -2.91 -0.11
C SER A 61 41.39 -3.21 0.44
N VAL A 62 41.25 -4.20 1.33
CA VAL A 62 40.00 -4.50 2.03
C VAL A 62 39.63 -3.38 3.00
N ASP A 63 40.59 -2.85 3.75
CA ASP A 63 40.37 -1.73 4.68
C ASP A 63 40.00 -0.43 3.94
N GLN A 64 40.61 -0.17 2.78
CA GLN A 64 40.23 0.96 1.91
C GLN A 64 38.80 0.80 1.39
N PHE A 65 38.41 -0.42 0.97
CA PHE A 65 37.04 -0.69 0.53
C PHE A 65 36.03 -0.52 1.67
N MET A 66 36.35 -1.00 2.87
CA MET A 66 35.49 -0.84 4.05
C MET A 66 35.32 0.63 4.45
N LYS A 67 36.40 1.42 4.45
CA LYS A 67 36.33 2.87 4.70
C LYS A 67 35.49 3.59 3.65
N MET A 68 35.68 3.26 2.37
CA MET A 68 34.89 3.85 1.28
C MET A 68 33.40 3.52 1.40
N ALA A 69 33.05 2.29 1.80
CA ALA A 69 31.68 1.87 2.03
C ALA A 69 31.06 2.59 3.25
N GLU A 70 31.83 2.78 4.33
CA GLU A 70 31.38 3.51 5.51
C GLU A 70 31.14 4.99 5.21
N ASP A 71 32.05 5.64 4.49
CA ASP A 71 31.92 7.04 4.07
C ASP A 71 30.73 7.24 3.14
N ALA A 72 30.50 6.31 2.20
CA ALA A 72 29.33 6.34 1.32
C ALA A 72 28.01 6.24 2.12
N ARG A 73 27.94 5.34 3.11
CA ARG A 73 26.78 5.19 3.99
C ARG A 73 26.56 6.43 4.85
N ARG A 74 27.63 7.03 5.38
CA ARG A 74 27.56 8.26 6.19
C ARG A 74 27.03 9.43 5.36
N LEU A 75 27.48 9.56 4.11
CA LEU A 75 27.02 10.59 3.20
C LEU A 75 25.53 10.41 2.85
N GLU A 76 25.09 9.17 2.61
CA GLU A 76 23.67 8.87 2.39
C GLU A 76 22.80 9.27 3.60
N GLU A 77 23.24 8.96 4.81
CA GLU A 77 22.52 9.31 6.03
C GLU A 77 22.39 10.83 6.21
N VAL A 78 23.46 11.58 5.95
CA VAL A 78 23.46 13.05 6.01
C VAL A 78 22.48 13.61 4.97
N MET A 79 22.51 13.12 3.74
CA MET A 79 21.59 13.52 2.67
C MET A 79 20.13 13.23 3.04
N LEU A 80 19.85 12.11 3.70
CA LEU A 80 18.51 11.75 4.15
C LEU A 80 18.02 12.66 5.29
N LYS A 81 18.90 12.97 6.25
CA LYS A 81 18.62 13.93 7.34
C LYS A 81 18.34 15.33 6.80
N GLU A 82 19.11 15.79 5.81
CA GLU A 82 18.90 17.09 5.18
C GLU A 82 17.58 17.16 4.41
N LYS A 83 17.24 16.12 3.64
CA LYS A 83 15.93 16.00 2.99
C LYS A 83 14.77 16.09 3.98
N ARG A 84 14.87 15.37 5.12
CA ARG A 84 13.87 15.43 6.19
C ARG A 84 13.75 16.84 6.78
N ARG A 85 14.88 17.51 7.03
CA ARG A 85 14.90 18.88 7.54
C ARG A 85 14.23 19.86 6.57
N ASN A 86 14.48 19.73 5.27
CA ASN A 86 13.88 20.58 4.25
C ASN A 86 12.37 20.35 4.11
N GLN A 87 11.91 19.10 4.16
CA GLN A 87 10.48 18.79 4.17
C GLN A 87 9.77 19.40 5.39
N ASN A 88 10.37 19.28 6.58
CA ASN A 88 9.82 19.88 7.80
C ASN A 88 9.75 21.41 7.72
N LYS A 89 10.77 22.08 7.15
CA LYS A 89 10.74 23.53 6.91
C LYS A 89 9.59 23.93 5.99
N ILE A 90 9.41 23.22 4.87
CA ILE A 90 8.34 23.49 3.90
C ILE A 90 6.97 23.29 4.57
N PHE A 91 6.80 22.20 5.33
CA PHE A 91 5.55 21.91 6.02
C PHE A 91 5.22 22.96 7.08
N SER A 92 6.22 23.40 7.86
CA SER A 92 6.06 24.47 8.84
C SER A 92 5.64 25.79 8.19
N LYS A 93 6.26 26.15 7.06
CA LYS A 93 5.88 27.34 6.29
C LYS A 93 4.44 27.23 5.77
N GLN A 94 4.05 26.10 5.21
CA GLN A 94 2.67 25.87 4.76
C GLN A 94 1.65 25.95 5.90
N GLN A 95 2.00 25.46 7.09
CA GLN A 95 1.15 25.59 8.28
C GLN A 95 0.96 27.05 8.69
N GLN A 96 2.02 27.86 8.66
CA GLN A 96 1.97 29.29 8.94
C GLN A 96 1.13 30.04 7.89
N ASP A 97 1.41 29.86 6.60
CA ASP A 97 0.59 30.44 5.50
C ASP A 97 -0.90 30.10 5.64
N ARG A 98 -1.22 28.85 6.03
CA ARG A 98 -2.62 28.44 6.24
C ARG A 98 -3.27 29.09 7.47
N ARG A 99 -2.50 29.44 8.49
CA ARG A 99 -2.99 30.15 9.67
C ARG A 99 -3.19 31.63 9.36
N GLU A 100 -2.23 32.27 8.68
CA GLU A 100 -2.32 33.67 8.25
C GLU A 100 -3.52 33.91 7.34
N ARG A 101 -3.69 33.08 6.30
CA ARG A 101 -4.87 33.18 5.41
C ARG A 101 -6.22 33.01 6.11
N LYS A 102 -6.25 32.26 7.21
CA LYS A 102 -7.48 32.08 8.00
C LYS A 102 -7.70 33.20 9.02
N GLY A 103 -6.62 33.74 9.59
CA GLY A 103 -6.66 34.89 10.48
C GLY A 103 -7.15 36.15 9.77
N ASP A 104 -6.59 36.47 8.60
CA ASP A 104 -7.00 37.63 7.80
C ASP A 104 -8.47 37.58 7.39
N THR A 105 -9.00 36.38 7.11
CA THR A 105 -10.43 36.21 6.79
C THR A 105 -11.36 36.34 7.99
N LEU A 106 -10.90 36.06 9.22
CA LEU A 106 -11.73 36.15 10.42
C LEU A 106 -11.82 37.58 10.95
N ASP A 107 -10.72 38.34 10.85
CA ASP A 107 -10.66 39.71 11.38
C ASP A 107 -11.30 40.74 10.44
N SER A 108 -11.34 40.48 9.11
CA SER A 108 -12.00 41.36 8.14
C SER A 108 -13.48 41.04 7.89
N ALA A 109 -13.93 39.79 8.13
CA ALA A 109 -15.32 39.40 7.88
C ALA A 109 -16.28 39.74 9.03
N ASN A 110 -15.78 39.97 10.26
CA ASN A 110 -16.63 40.16 11.43
C ASN A 110 -17.27 41.57 11.52
N THR A 111 -16.64 42.58 10.93
CA THR A 111 -17.09 43.98 11.02
C THR A 111 -18.07 44.39 9.93
N GLU A 112 -18.05 43.75 8.76
CA GLU A 112 -18.96 44.07 7.64
C GLU A 112 -20.16 43.10 7.53
N ALA A 113 -20.01 41.84 7.95
CA ALA A 113 -21.08 40.85 7.85
C ALA A 113 -22.27 41.15 8.78
N THR A 114 -22.06 41.80 9.93
CA THR A 114 -23.13 42.06 10.92
C THR A 114 -24.20 43.04 10.44
N LYS A 115 -23.91 43.91 9.46
CA LYS A 115 -24.89 44.87 8.91
C LYS A 115 -25.65 44.35 7.68
N GLN A 116 -25.15 43.32 7.00
CA GLN A 116 -25.75 42.77 5.78
C GLN A 116 -26.55 41.48 6.03
N LEU A 117 -26.43 40.86 7.21
CA LEU A 117 -27.14 39.64 7.59
C LEU A 117 -28.60 39.87 8.05
N GLU A 118 -29.04 41.11 8.25
CA GLU A 118 -30.37 41.42 8.79
C GLU A 118 -31.51 41.43 7.74
N GLN A 119 -31.18 41.43 6.45
CA GLN A 119 -32.17 41.37 5.36
C GLN A 119 -31.84 40.20 4.43
N LEU A 120 -32.44 39.05 4.70
CA LEU A 120 -32.47 37.97 3.72
C LEU A 120 -33.33 38.44 2.53
N PRO A 121 -32.86 38.37 1.28
CA PRO A 121 -33.67 38.72 0.12
C PRO A 121 -34.95 37.87 0.07
N GLU A 122 -36.13 38.49 0.04
CA GLU A 122 -37.42 37.77 -0.07
C GLU A 122 -37.47 36.90 -1.35
N ASP A 123 -36.84 37.37 -2.43
CA ASP A 123 -36.65 36.62 -3.68
C ASP A 123 -35.91 35.28 -3.53
N PHE A 124 -35.25 35.03 -2.39
CA PHE A 124 -34.59 33.75 -2.10
C PHE A 124 -35.58 32.67 -1.71
N PHE A 125 -36.64 33.03 -0.97
CA PHE A 125 -37.69 32.08 -0.57
C PHE A 125 -38.55 31.68 -1.76
N ASP A 126 -38.91 32.63 -2.62
CA ASP A 126 -39.67 32.35 -3.85
C ASP A 126 -38.89 31.40 -4.80
N LYS A 127 -37.55 31.54 -4.85
CA LYS A 127 -36.70 30.64 -5.64
C LYS A 127 -36.59 29.24 -5.03
N LEU A 128 -36.60 29.12 -3.70
CA LEU A 128 -36.62 27.84 -3.02
C LEU A 128 -37.96 27.12 -3.21
N GLU A 129 -39.08 27.83 -3.09
CA GLU A 129 -40.42 27.26 -3.29
C GLU A 129 -40.68 26.89 -4.76
N ALA A 130 -40.14 27.66 -5.71
CA ALA A 130 -40.11 27.32 -7.14
C ALA A 130 -39.20 26.13 -7.47
N ALA A 131 -38.11 25.92 -6.71
CA ALA A 131 -37.21 24.78 -6.84
C ALA A 131 -37.77 23.51 -6.16
N GLU A 132 -38.59 23.65 -5.11
CA GLU A 132 -39.25 22.53 -4.43
C GLU A 132 -40.47 22.02 -5.20
N SER A 133 -41.18 22.90 -5.93
CA SER A 133 -42.34 22.54 -6.77
C SER A 133 -41.95 21.96 -8.14
N ASN A 134 -40.74 22.24 -8.63
CA ASN A 134 -40.15 21.46 -9.71
C ASN A 134 -39.48 20.23 -9.10
N ILE A 135 -40.10 19.05 -9.26
CA ILE A 135 -39.42 17.77 -9.08
C ILE A 135 -38.39 17.66 -10.20
N GLU A 136 -37.27 18.36 -10.07
CA GLU A 136 -36.20 18.38 -11.04
C GLU A 136 -35.57 16.99 -11.05
N THR A 137 -35.87 16.24 -12.11
CA THR A 137 -35.16 15.00 -12.40
C THR A 137 -33.68 15.31 -12.46
N ILE A 138 -32.88 14.68 -11.59
CA ILE A 138 -31.45 14.92 -11.51
C ILE A 138 -30.81 14.31 -12.76
N THR A 139 -30.42 15.17 -13.71
CA THR A 139 -29.78 14.80 -14.99
C THR A 139 -28.26 14.66 -14.87
N GLU A 140 -27.64 15.33 -13.90
CA GLU A 140 -26.20 15.32 -13.70
C GLU A 140 -25.77 14.43 -12.52
N ILE A 141 -24.58 13.84 -12.62
CA ILE A 141 -24.06 12.98 -11.55
C ILE A 141 -23.47 13.86 -10.44
N PRO A 142 -23.96 13.78 -9.19
CA PRO A 142 -23.43 14.57 -8.10
C PRO A 142 -21.95 14.26 -7.81
N LYS A 143 -21.20 15.24 -7.29
CA LYS A 143 -19.78 15.07 -6.92
C LYS A 143 -19.60 14.12 -5.72
N HIS A 144 -20.50 14.21 -4.74
CA HIS A 144 -20.53 13.36 -3.55
C HIS A 144 -21.83 12.58 -3.53
N ILE A 145 -21.71 11.25 -3.42
CA ILE A 145 -22.82 10.35 -3.64
C ILE A 145 -22.83 9.30 -2.53
N ASN A 146 -23.92 9.24 -1.76
CA ASN A 146 -24.18 8.12 -0.87
C ASN A 146 -24.88 6.99 -1.65
N PHE A 147 -24.15 5.92 -1.94
CA PHE A 147 -24.63 4.80 -2.76
C PHE A 147 -25.82 4.02 -2.18
N ASN A 148 -26.18 4.21 -0.91
CA ASN A 148 -27.29 3.50 -0.28
C ASN A 148 -28.64 4.19 -0.53
N SER A 149 -28.65 5.51 -0.75
CA SER A 149 -29.89 6.29 -0.88
C SER A 149 -30.45 6.33 -2.31
N ILE A 150 -29.64 6.03 -3.32
CA ILE A 150 -29.97 6.24 -4.75
C ILE A 150 -30.78 5.11 -5.35
N GLU A 151 -30.69 3.90 -4.78
CA GLU A 151 -31.41 2.74 -5.31
C GLU A 151 -32.93 2.86 -5.13
N HIS A 152 -33.36 3.70 -4.17
CA HIS A 152 -34.76 3.97 -3.84
C HIS A 152 -35.23 5.37 -4.25
N ASP A 153 -34.34 6.18 -4.83
CA ASP A 153 -34.66 7.56 -5.18
C ASP A 153 -35.11 7.64 -6.65
N ASP A 154 -36.40 7.87 -6.86
CA ASP A 154 -37.00 7.99 -8.20
C ASP A 154 -36.68 9.30 -8.89
N LYS A 155 -36.01 10.23 -8.19
CA LYS A 155 -35.58 11.53 -8.73
C LYS A 155 -34.48 11.42 -9.79
N TYR A 156 -33.73 10.32 -9.83
CA TYR A 156 -32.64 10.15 -10.81
C TYR A 156 -33.16 9.54 -12.11
N VAL A 157 -32.77 10.15 -13.23
CA VAL A 157 -32.98 9.58 -14.57
C VAL A 157 -32.30 8.21 -14.67
N SER A 158 -32.91 7.28 -15.40
CA SER A 158 -32.42 5.89 -15.56
C SER A 158 -30.96 5.82 -16.01
N GLU A 159 -30.55 6.70 -16.93
CA GLU A 159 -29.17 6.80 -17.41
C GLU A 159 -28.20 7.17 -16.28
N VAL A 160 -28.56 8.15 -15.46
CA VAL A 160 -27.76 8.58 -14.30
C VAL A 160 -27.63 7.43 -13.30
N LYS A 161 -28.71 6.70 -13.03
CA LYS A 161 -28.69 5.48 -12.18
C LYS A 161 -27.71 4.44 -12.72
N GLU A 162 -27.69 4.17 -14.02
CA GLU A 162 -26.72 3.24 -14.62
C GLU A 162 -25.27 3.70 -14.46
N GLN A 163 -25.01 4.99 -14.69
CA GLN A 163 -23.67 5.54 -14.57
C GLN A 163 -23.19 5.48 -13.10
N ILE A 164 -24.07 5.73 -12.13
CA ILE A 164 -23.81 5.56 -10.70
C ILE A 164 -23.51 4.09 -10.37
N LYS A 165 -24.31 3.14 -10.88
CA LYS A 165 -24.06 1.70 -10.72
C LYS A 165 -22.69 1.28 -11.29
N LYS A 166 -22.32 1.79 -12.46
CA LYS A 166 -21.00 1.57 -13.07
C LYS A 166 -19.87 2.13 -12.19
N LYS A 167 -20.04 3.33 -11.61
CA LYS A 167 -19.08 3.92 -10.65
C LYS A 167 -18.98 3.06 -9.38
N LYS A 168 -20.10 2.62 -8.78
CA LYS A 168 -20.14 1.72 -7.60
C LYS A 168 -19.40 0.41 -7.85
N LYS A 169 -19.57 -0.21 -9.03
CA LYS A 169 -18.83 -1.42 -9.41
C LYS A 169 -17.33 -1.17 -9.51
N LYS A 170 -16.91 -0.05 -10.10
CA LYS A 170 -15.49 0.32 -10.22
C LYS A 170 -14.86 0.59 -8.85
N THR A 171 -15.55 1.30 -7.96
CA THR A 171 -15.04 1.58 -6.59
C THR A 171 -14.94 0.29 -5.77
N LEU A 172 -15.96 -0.57 -5.80
CA LEU A 172 -15.91 -1.88 -5.14
C LEU A 172 -14.78 -2.77 -5.66
N ARG A 173 -14.50 -2.75 -6.97
CA ARG A 173 -13.37 -3.49 -7.54
C ARG A 173 -12.03 -3.00 -7.00
N LYS A 174 -11.87 -1.68 -6.82
CA LYS A 174 -10.66 -1.10 -6.22
C LYS A 174 -10.53 -1.47 -4.74
N LEU A 175 -11.63 -1.39 -3.98
CA LEU A 175 -11.64 -1.75 -2.55
C LEU A 175 -11.36 -3.23 -2.30
N ARG A 176 -11.83 -4.11 -3.20
CA ARG A 176 -11.59 -5.57 -3.12
C ARG A 176 -10.25 -6.00 -3.71
N ALA A 177 -9.47 -5.08 -4.28
CA ALA A 177 -8.17 -5.44 -4.85
C ALA A 177 -7.20 -5.81 -3.72
N VAL A 178 -6.65 -7.02 -3.78
CA VAL A 178 -5.74 -7.56 -2.77
C VAL A 178 -4.30 -7.06 -2.98
N SER A 179 -3.98 -6.63 -4.20
CA SER A 179 -2.65 -6.13 -4.59
C SER A 179 -2.73 -4.71 -5.12
N THR A 180 -1.76 -3.88 -4.73
CA THR A 180 -1.59 -2.51 -5.22
C THR A 180 -0.14 -2.21 -5.57
N LYS A 181 0.08 -1.54 -6.70
CA LYS A 181 1.40 -1.07 -7.13
C LYS A 181 1.74 0.25 -6.44
N LYS A 182 2.89 0.33 -5.79
CA LYS A 182 3.44 1.51 -5.10
C LYS A 182 4.80 1.84 -5.72
N GLY A 183 4.77 2.54 -6.87
CA GLY A 183 5.98 2.83 -7.65
C GLY A 183 6.58 1.56 -8.26
N PRO A 184 7.85 1.23 -8.00
CA PRO A 184 8.49 0.03 -8.54
C PRO A 184 8.01 -1.27 -7.87
N VAL A 185 7.45 -1.20 -6.66
CA VAL A 185 7.08 -2.38 -5.86
C VAL A 185 5.57 -2.65 -5.93
N THR A 186 5.19 -3.92 -5.90
CA THR A 186 3.79 -4.37 -5.73
C THR A 186 3.58 -4.94 -4.33
N VAL A 187 2.63 -4.41 -3.59
CA VAL A 187 2.26 -4.88 -2.25
C VAL A 187 0.99 -5.71 -2.35
N SER A 188 1.01 -6.95 -1.87
CA SER A 188 -0.15 -7.86 -1.85
C SER A 188 -0.43 -8.37 -0.44
N LEU A 189 -1.70 -8.42 -0.06
CA LEU A 189 -2.13 -9.03 1.20
C LEU A 189 -2.22 -10.56 1.05
N LEU A 190 -1.74 -11.29 2.05
CA LEU A 190 -1.90 -12.74 2.12
C LEU A 190 -3.36 -13.09 2.45
N SER A 191 -3.86 -14.19 1.90
CA SER A 191 -5.21 -14.66 2.24
C SER A 191 -5.26 -15.08 3.71
N ALA A 192 -6.35 -14.74 4.40
CA ALA A 192 -6.57 -15.18 5.76
C ALA A 192 -6.60 -16.72 5.83
N ILE A 193 -5.92 -17.29 6.84
CA ILE A 193 -5.81 -18.75 7.06
C ILE A 193 -7.18 -19.43 7.13
N GLY A 194 -8.17 -18.76 7.71
CA GLY A 194 -9.54 -19.28 7.77
C GLY A 194 -10.17 -19.51 6.39
N ASN A 195 -9.86 -18.68 5.40
CA ASN A 195 -10.47 -18.78 4.06
C ASN A 195 -9.80 -19.84 3.18
N SER A 196 -8.50 -20.09 3.36
CA SER A 196 -7.77 -21.11 2.60
C SER A 196 -7.94 -22.52 3.15
N SER A 197 -8.20 -22.65 4.47
CA SER A 197 -8.41 -23.95 5.12
C SER A 197 -9.86 -24.45 5.00
N THR A 198 -10.85 -23.55 5.11
CA THR A 198 -12.27 -23.96 5.14
C THR A 198 -12.88 -24.18 3.76
N MET A 199 -12.34 -23.58 2.70
CA MET A 199 -12.89 -23.66 1.36
C MET A 199 -11.86 -24.15 0.36
N ALA A 200 -12.31 -25.01 -0.56
CA ALA A 200 -11.48 -25.44 -1.68
C ALA A 200 -11.10 -24.23 -2.58
N PRO A 201 -9.93 -24.27 -3.23
CA PRO A 201 -9.54 -23.26 -4.20
C PRO A 201 -10.59 -23.06 -5.30
N LYS A 202 -10.70 -21.82 -5.79
CA LYS A 202 -11.63 -21.50 -6.89
C LYS A 202 -11.19 -22.20 -8.17
N LYS A 203 -12.17 -22.66 -8.96
CA LYS A 203 -11.92 -23.26 -10.27
C LYS A 203 -11.14 -22.31 -11.20
N GLU A 204 -10.21 -22.86 -11.96
CA GLU A 204 -9.52 -22.13 -13.01
C GLU A 204 -10.42 -21.96 -14.24
N VAL A 205 -10.77 -20.70 -14.55
CA VAL A 205 -11.72 -20.39 -15.62
C VAL A 205 -11.18 -20.79 -16.99
N GLN A 206 -9.87 -20.68 -17.23
CA GLN A 206 -9.26 -21.04 -18.50
C GLN A 206 -9.37 -22.55 -18.79
N VAL A 207 -9.05 -23.39 -17.81
CA VAL A 207 -9.16 -24.86 -17.95
C VAL A 207 -10.62 -25.27 -18.12
N MET A 208 -11.51 -24.76 -17.27
CA MET A 208 -12.94 -25.09 -17.33
C MET A 208 -13.61 -24.60 -18.61
N SER A 209 -13.24 -23.41 -19.11
CA SER A 209 -13.78 -22.89 -20.37
C SER A 209 -13.30 -23.68 -21.58
N THR A 210 -12.07 -24.20 -21.56
CA THR A 210 -11.54 -25.09 -22.60
C THR A 210 -12.31 -26.41 -22.63
N ARG A 211 -12.51 -27.03 -21.46
CA ARG A 211 -13.35 -28.23 -21.31
C ARG A 211 -14.77 -27.98 -21.81
N ASP A 212 -15.40 -26.90 -21.37
CA ASP A 212 -16.76 -26.54 -21.77
C ASP A 212 -16.87 -26.28 -23.26
N ARG A 213 -15.92 -25.54 -23.85
CA ARG A 213 -15.90 -25.25 -25.28
C ARG A 213 -15.72 -26.51 -26.12
N TRP A 214 -14.94 -27.47 -25.64
CA TRP A 214 -14.77 -28.76 -26.28
C TRP A 214 -16.06 -29.59 -26.22
N LEU A 215 -16.70 -29.69 -25.06
CA LEU A 215 -17.94 -30.45 -24.87
C LEU A 215 -19.16 -29.80 -25.52
N LYS A 216 -19.16 -28.48 -25.68
CA LYS A 216 -20.22 -27.69 -26.32
C LYS A 216 -19.83 -27.26 -27.73
N ARG A 217 -18.87 -27.97 -28.37
CA ARG A 217 -18.44 -27.65 -29.74
C ARG A 217 -19.59 -27.88 -30.72
N LYS A 218 -19.68 -27.03 -31.74
CA LYS A 218 -20.74 -27.07 -32.76
C LYS A 218 -20.81 -28.41 -33.52
N SER A 219 -19.71 -29.15 -33.61
CA SER A 219 -19.67 -30.46 -34.28
C SER A 219 -20.36 -31.58 -33.50
N VAL A 220 -20.71 -31.35 -32.23
CA VAL A 220 -21.56 -32.28 -31.47
C VAL A 220 -22.99 -31.78 -31.59
N ASN A 221 -23.85 -32.54 -32.25
CA ASN A 221 -25.28 -32.23 -32.40
C ASN A 221 -26.00 -32.36 -31.06
N ARG A 222 -25.86 -31.35 -30.21
CA ARG A 222 -26.65 -31.22 -28.99
C ARG A 222 -28.02 -30.67 -29.33
N LEU A 223 -29.05 -31.29 -28.77
CA LEU A 223 -30.39 -30.71 -28.72
C LEU A 223 -30.30 -29.35 -28.03
N LYS A 224 -30.85 -28.33 -28.71
CA LYS A 224 -30.90 -26.95 -28.21
C LYS A 224 -31.87 -26.84 -27.05
#